data_AF-A0A1B9VBQ1-F1
#
_entry.id   AF-A0A1B9VBQ1-F1
#
_cell.length_a   1.000
_cell.length_b   1.000
_cell.length_c   1.000
_cell.angle_alpha   90.00
_cell.angle_beta   90.00
_cell.angle_gamma   90.00
#
_symmetry.space_group_name_H-M   'P 1'
#
loop_
_entity.id
_entity.type
_entity.pdbx_description
1 polymer ?
#
loop_
_entity_poly.entity_id
_entity_poly.type
_entity_poly.pdbx_seq_one_letter_code
_entity_poly.pdbx_strand_id
1 'polypeptide(L)'
;MDRLRALECFRKIAERGTFAAAARELNMTPGSMTKHINALEDQLGVQLIARTTRRMSLTEAGETYLARITGILDDMTDADETVRDLNDGPRGRVRIAAPCRLAFGNCPR
;
A
#
# COMPACT_ATOMS: atom_id res chain seq x y z
N MET A 1 5.59 16.91 4.09
CA MET A 1 5.08 16.06 3.00
C MET A 1 5.13 14.62 3.49
N ASP A 2 3.99 13.98 3.65
CA ASP A 2 3.89 12.62 4.19
C ASP A 2 4.31 11.59 3.14
N ARG A 3 5.54 11.08 3.26
CA ARG A 3 6.10 10.08 2.34
C ARG A 3 5.28 8.78 2.34
N LEU A 4 4.73 8.40 3.49
CA LEU A 4 3.82 7.27 3.62
C LEU A 4 2.58 7.41 2.72
N ARG A 5 1.93 8.58 2.77
CA ARG A 5 0.77 8.89 1.91
C ARG A 5 1.12 8.78 0.42
N ALA A 6 2.31 9.24 0.03
CA ALA A 6 2.78 9.13 -1.35
C ALA A 6 2.99 7.67 -1.79
N LEU A 7 3.51 6.82 -0.91
CA LEU A 7 3.69 5.39 -1.16
C LEU A 7 2.35 4.64 -1.25
N GLU A 8 1.40 4.95 -0.36
CA GLU A 8 0.04 4.41 -0.42
C GLU A 8 -0.66 4.83 -1.73
N CYS A 9 -0.53 6.10 -2.12
CA CYS A 9 -1.03 6.61 -3.40
C CYS A 9 -0.45 5.82 -4.58
N PHE A 10 0.87 5.61 -4.58
CA PHE A 10 1.55 4.89 -5.65
C PHE A 10 1.08 3.44 -5.75
N ARG A 11 0.96 2.73 -4.62
CA ARG A 11 0.41 1.36 -4.57
C ARG A 11 -0.99 1.31 -5.16
N LYS A 12 -1.90 2.19 -4.71
CA LYS A 12 -3.29 2.22 -5.17
C LYS A 12 -3.41 2.54 -6.66
N ILE A 13 -2.55 3.41 -7.15
CA ILE A 13 -2.48 3.74 -8.57
C ILE A 13 -2.10 2.53 -9.40
N ALA A 14 -1.11 1.77 -8.96
CA ALA A 14 -0.70 0.57 -9.67
C ALA A 14 -1.76 -0.54 -9.62
N GLU A 15 -2.50 -0.68 -8.52
CA GLU A 15 -3.63 -1.61 -8.44
C GLU A 15 -4.80 -1.22 -9.36
N ARG A 16 -5.13 0.08 -9.43
CA ARG A 16 -6.30 0.59 -10.17
C ARG A 16 -6.01 0.96 -11.63
N GLY A 17 -4.74 1.16 -11.99
CA GLY A 17 -4.28 1.57 -13.33
C GLY A 17 -4.74 2.97 -13.76
N THR A 18 -5.38 3.76 -12.88
CA THR A 18 -5.83 5.12 -13.19
C THR A 18 -5.70 6.05 -11.97
N PHE A 19 -5.19 7.26 -12.21
CA PHE A 19 -5.07 8.31 -11.18
C PHE A 19 -6.42 8.68 -10.56
N ALA A 20 -7.48 8.74 -11.37
CA ALA A 20 -8.81 9.12 -10.89
C ALA A 20 -9.44 8.08 -9.95
N ALA A 21 -9.26 6.78 -10.24
CA ALA A 21 -9.79 5.72 -9.38
C ALA A 21 -9.02 5.64 -8.06
N ALA A 22 -7.70 5.76 -8.11
CA ALA A 22 -6.88 5.73 -6.91
C ALA A 22 -7.08 6.97 -6.01
N ALA A 23 -7.24 8.16 -6.61
CA ALA A 23 -7.54 9.39 -5.88
C ALA A 23 -8.88 9.30 -5.13
N ARG A 24 -9.89 8.66 -5.75
CA ARG A 24 -11.19 8.41 -5.12
C ARG A 24 -11.09 7.50 -3.89
N GLU A 25 -10.27 6.46 -3.94
CA GLU A 25 -10.11 5.54 -2.80
C GLU A 25 -9.41 6.20 -1.61
N LEU A 26 -8.45 7.08 -1.88
CA LEU A 26 -7.70 7.78 -0.84
C LEU A 26 -8.36 9.09 -0.41
N ASN A 27 -9.57 9.40 -0.91
CA ASN A 27 -10.28 10.66 -0.67
C ASN A 27 -9.41 11.91 -0.95
N MET A 28 -8.55 11.82 -1.96
CA MET A 28 -7.63 12.89 -2.35
C MET A 28 -8.01 13.50 -3.69
N THR A 29 -7.62 14.75 -3.89
CA THR A 29 -7.74 15.40 -5.21
C THR A 29 -6.67 14.84 -6.14
N PRO A 30 -6.98 14.55 -7.43
CA PRO A 30 -5.97 14.09 -8.40
C PRO A 30 -4.79 15.05 -8.55
N GLY A 31 -5.00 16.35 -8.31
CA GLY A 31 -3.92 17.35 -8.27
C GLY A 31 -2.91 17.12 -7.13
N SER A 32 -3.38 16.79 -5.91
CA SER A 32 -2.48 16.46 -4.80
C SER A 32 -1.77 15.13 -5.04
N MET A 33 -2.49 14.13 -5.55
CA MET A 33 -1.92 12.82 -5.87
C MET A 33 -0.78 12.91 -6.91
N THR A 34 -0.96 13.74 -7.95
CA THR A 34 0.08 13.99 -8.96
C THR A 34 1.29 14.69 -8.33
N LYS A 35 1.09 15.64 -7.41
CA LYS A 35 2.19 16.29 -6.67
C LYS A 35 2.96 15.30 -5.80
N HIS A 36 2.27 14.40 -5.10
CA HIS A 36 2.91 13.37 -4.27
C HIS A 36 3.76 12.42 -5.10
N ILE A 37 3.29 12.00 -6.27
CA ILE A 37 4.07 11.16 -7.18
C ILE A 37 5.26 11.92 -7.76
N ASN A 38 5.05 13.15 -8.26
CA ASN A 38 6.15 13.96 -8.80
C ASN A 38 7.27 14.14 -7.76
N ALA A 39 6.91 14.42 -6.51
CA ALA A 39 7.89 14.53 -5.43
C ALA A 39 8.63 13.21 -5.16
N LEU A 40 7.93 12.08 -5.28
CA LEU A 40 8.51 10.74 -5.12
C LEU A 40 9.46 10.41 -6.27
N GLU A 41 9.06 10.69 -7.51
CA GLU A 41 9.88 10.52 -8.71
C GLU A 41 11.12 11.42 -8.67
N ASP A 42 10.98 12.67 -8.21
CA ASP A 42 12.08 13.62 -8.03
C ASP A 42 13.09 13.14 -6.98
N GLN A 43 12.61 12.64 -5.83
CA GLN A 43 13.49 12.08 -4.80
C GLN A 43 14.22 10.81 -5.25
N LEU A 44 13.58 9.97 -6.07
CA LEU A 44 14.19 8.75 -6.58
C LEU A 44 15.05 8.99 -7.83
N GLY A 45 14.89 10.13 -8.50
CA GLY A 45 15.56 10.44 -9.77
C GLY A 45 15.16 9.53 -10.92
N VAL A 46 14.07 8.76 -10.78
CA VAL A 46 13.58 7.83 -11.81
C VAL A 46 12.09 7.99 -12.03
N GLN A 47 11.67 7.82 -13.28
CA GLN A 47 10.27 7.84 -13.66
C GLN A 47 9.64 6.46 -13.39
N LEU A 48 8.71 6.41 -12.46
CA LEU A 48 8.03 5.19 -12.02
C LEU A 48 6.81 4.89 -12.89
N ILE A 49 6.21 5.93 -13.49
CA ILE A 49 4.98 5.85 -14.27
C ILE A 49 5.21 6.41 -15.68
N ALA A 50 5.02 5.55 -16.69
CA ALA A 50 4.91 5.99 -18.07
C ALA A 50 3.52 6.58 -18.31
N ARG A 51 3.43 7.91 -18.35
CA ARG A 51 2.20 8.65 -18.64
C ARG A 51 1.86 8.56 -20.13
N THR A 52 1.27 7.45 -20.57
CA THR A 52 0.48 7.49 -21.81
C THR A 52 -0.97 7.75 -21.45
N THR A 53 -1.52 8.88 -21.88
CA THR A 53 -2.82 9.46 -21.49
C THR A 53 -4.05 8.57 -21.77
N ARG A 54 -3.86 7.37 -22.34
CA ARG A 54 -4.87 6.34 -22.57
C ARG A 54 -4.56 4.98 -21.92
N ARG A 55 -3.34 4.77 -21.41
CA ARG A 55 -2.90 3.51 -20.78
C ARG A 55 -1.79 3.81 -19.78
N MET A 56 -2.08 3.67 -18.50
CA MET A 56 -1.07 3.80 -17.48
C MET A 56 -0.21 2.53 -17.51
N SER A 57 1.09 2.67 -17.78
CA SER A 57 2.04 1.56 -17.71
C SER A 57 3.10 1.90 -16.66
N LEU A 58 3.37 0.95 -15.76
CA LEU A 58 4.52 1.06 -14.87
C LEU A 58 5.79 0.85 -15.68
N THR A 59 6.86 1.55 -15.30
CA THR A 59 8.20 1.24 -15.79
C THR A 59 8.75 0.03 -15.05
N GLU A 60 9.79 -0.62 -15.57
CA GLU A 60 10.48 -1.73 -14.89
C GLU A 60 10.97 -1.33 -13.49
N ALA A 61 11.43 -0.08 -13.35
CA ALA A 61 11.75 0.53 -12.06
C ALA A 61 10.51 0.70 -11.17
N GLY A 62 9.38 1.11 -11.74
CA GLY A 62 8.10 1.22 -11.05
C GLY A 62 7.57 -0.11 -10.51
N GLU A 63 7.69 -1.20 -11.29
CA GLU A 63 7.30 -2.55 -10.86
C GLU A 63 8.21 -3.08 -9.74
N THR A 64 9.52 -2.92 -9.89
CA THR A 64 10.50 -3.32 -8.87
C THR A 64 10.29 -2.54 -7.58
N TYR A 65 10.05 -1.23 -7.70
CA TYR A 65 9.78 -0.37 -6.55
C TYR A 65 8.48 -0.79 -5.88
N LEU A 66 7.39 -1.00 -6.62
CA LEU A 66 6.11 -1.45 -6.06
C LEU A 66 6.24 -2.75 -5.26
N ALA A 67 6.95 -3.74 -5.78
CA ALA A 67 7.15 -5.01 -5.08
C ALA A 67 7.83 -4.80 -3.72
N ARG A 68 8.84 -3.91 -3.66
CA ARG A 68 9.55 -3.59 -2.40
C ARG A 68 8.70 -2.77 -1.44
N ILE A 69 8.02 -1.73 -1.92
CA ILE A 69 7.18 -0.87 -1.08
C ILE A 69 6.01 -1.66 -0.49
N THR A 70 5.43 -2.59 -1.25
CA THR A 70 4.27 -3.37 -0.79
C THR A 70 4.63 -4.17 0.45
N GLY A 71 5.79 -4.83 0.47
CA GLY A 71 6.26 -5.54 1.67
C GLY A 71 6.54 -4.60 2.86
N ILE A 72 7.15 -3.43 2.61
CA ILE A 72 7.46 -2.47 3.69
C ILE A 72 6.19 -1.85 4.29
N LEU A 73 5.18 -1.53 3.46
CA LEU A 73 3.90 -1.01 3.94
C LEU A 73 3.12 -2.06 4.73
N ASP A 74 3.21 -3.32 4.34
CA ASP A 74 2.61 -4.45 5.06
C ASP A 74 3.29 -4.62 6.43
N ASP A 75 4.62 -4.65 6.45
CA ASP A 75 5.43 -4.73 7.69
C ASP A 75 5.17 -3.55 8.64
N MET A 76 5.02 -2.33 8.10
CA MET A 76 4.64 -1.16 8.89
C MET A 76 3.23 -1.28 9.47
N THR A 77 2.30 -1.87 8.71
CA THR A 77 0.93 -2.09 9.17
C THR A 77 0.89 -3.16 10.25
N ASP A 78 1.62 -4.26 10.06
CA ASP A 78 1.80 -5.34 11.03
C ASP A 78 2.45 -4.84 12.33
N ALA A 79 3.48 -3.99 12.22
CA ALA A 79 4.12 -3.37 13.39
C ALA A 79 3.16 -2.43 14.13
N ASP A 80 2.37 -1.61 13.41
CA ASP A 80 1.37 -0.73 14.00
C ASP A 80 0.22 -1.53 14.66
N GLU A 81 -0.23 -2.61 14.04
CA GLU A 81 -1.21 -3.55 14.61
C GLU A 81 -0.66 -4.25 15.86
N THR A 82 0.58 -4.73 15.82
CA THR A 82 1.25 -5.37 16.97
C THR A 82 1.39 -4.40 18.14
N VAL A 83 1.78 -3.15 17.88
CA VAL A 83 1.89 -2.12 18.93
C VAL A 83 0.51 -1.69 19.45
N ARG A 84 -0.51 -1.63 18.59
CA ARG A 84 -1.90 -1.39 19.01
C ARG A 84 -2.45 -2.52 19.86
N ASP A 85 -2.20 -3.78 19.51
CA ASP A 85 -2.58 -4.95 20.30
C ASP A 85 -1.90 -4.96 21.67
N LEU A 86 -0.66 -4.47 21.76
CA LEU A 86 0.07 -4.30 23.02
C LEU A 86 -0.44 -3.13 23.89
N ASN A 87 -0.98 -2.05 23.29
CA ASN A 87 -1.48 -0.87 24.02
C ASN A 87 -2.96 -1.00 24.42
N ASP A 88 -3.77 -1.66 23.59
CA ASP A 88 -5.21 -1.85 23.81
C ASP A 88 -5.43 -3.20 24.52
N GLY A 89 -5.34 -3.18 25.86
CA GLY A 89 -5.64 -4.36 26.68
C GLY A 89 -6.90 -5.10 26.20
N PRO A 90 -6.91 -6.45 26.26
CA PRO A 90 -7.59 -7.35 25.33
C PRO A 90 -9.08 -7.02 25.18
N ARG A 91 -9.43 -6.18 24.21
CA ARG A 91 -10.80 -5.76 23.95
C ARG A 91 -11.10 -5.67 22.46
N GLY A 92 -11.19 -6.83 21.82
CA GLY A 92 -12.23 -7.04 20.81
C GLY A 92 -11.76 -7.47 19.42
N ARG A 93 -11.91 -8.78 19.18
CA ARG A 93 -11.95 -9.49 17.89
C ARG A 93 -10.71 -9.32 17.00
N VAL A 94 -9.68 -10.09 17.37
CA VAL A 94 -8.69 -10.62 16.43
C VAL A 94 -9.45 -11.32 15.28
N ARG A 95 -9.47 -10.70 14.10
CA ARG A 95 -9.77 -11.41 12.85
C ARG A 95 -8.46 -12.05 12.40
N ILE A 96 -8.25 -13.29 12.84
CA ILE A 96 -7.15 -14.12 12.34
C ILE A 96 -7.46 -14.41 10.87
N ALA A 97 -6.91 -13.62 9.94
CA ALA A 97 -6.73 -14.05 8.56
C ALA A 97 -5.55 -15.02 8.53
N ALA A 98 -5.76 -16.21 9.10
CA ALA A 98 -4.80 -17.29 8.96
C ALA A 98 -4.71 -17.63 7.47
N PRO A 99 -3.50 -17.73 6.88
CA PRO A 99 -3.36 -18.47 5.65
C PRO A 99 -3.95 -19.87 5.90
N CYS A 100 -4.92 -20.24 5.06
CA CYS A 100 -5.60 -21.53 5.09
C CYS A 100 -4.59 -22.67 4.88
N ARG A 101 -3.92 -23.09 5.96
CA ARG A 101 -3.11 -24.32 5.98
C ARG A 101 -2.89 -24.99 7.34
N LEU A 102 -3.49 -24.50 8.43
CA LEU A 102 -3.33 -25.12 9.76
C LEU A 102 -4.69 -25.31 10.45
N ALA A 103 -5.54 -26.11 9.81
CA ALA A 103 -6.72 -26.70 10.44
C ALA A 103 -6.58 -28.23 10.39
N PHE A 104 -5.63 -28.76 11.17
CA PHE A 104 -5.63 -30.18 11.49
C PHE A 104 -5.29 -30.39 12.96
N GLY A 105 -6.31 -30.83 13.70
CA GLY A 105 -6.20 -31.63 14.90
C GLY A 105 -5.77 -30.88 16.15
N ASN A 106 -6.71 -30.56 17.03
CA ASN A 106 -6.94 -31.37 18.23
C ASN A 106 -8.04 -30.70 19.08
N CYS A 107 -9.18 -31.36 19.25
CA CYS A 107 -10.20 -30.99 20.22
C CYS A 107 -10.18 -32.06 21.32
N PRO A 108 -9.66 -31.79 22.53
CA PRO A 108 -9.87 -32.67 23.65
C PRO A 108 -11.20 -32.32 24.36
N ARG A 109 -12.02 -33.37 24.48
CA ARG A 109 -13.28 -33.58 25.21
C ARG A 109 -13.83 -32.48 26.11
#